data_AF-A0A3D2PSQ9-F1
#
_entry.id   AF-A0A3D2PSQ9-F1
#
_cell.length_a   1.000
_cell.length_b   1.000
_cell.length_c   1.000
_cell.angle_alpha   90.00
_cell.angle_beta   90.00
_cell.angle_gamma   90.00
#
_symmetry.space_group_name_H-M   'P 1'
#
loop_
_entity.id
_entity.type
_entity.pdbx_description
1 polymer ?
#
loop_
_entity_poly.entity_id
_entity_poly.type
_entity_poly.pdbx_seq_one_letter_code
_entity_poly.pdbx_strand_id
1 'polypeptide(L)'
;MAVDHLTGGGQMQSLIGAMKQFHVQLFFQCVNLFHDRRCGQILVCTAGEGVYQEWGKEPQILHPGDAVYIKPGVKHYHGAAADSWFSHIAVECPGENCSNEWCEPVTDEQYNRAVK
;
A
#
# COMPACT_ATOMS: atom_id res chain seq x y z
N MET A 1 4.13 0.64 -21.13
CA MET A 1 2.72 0.62 -20.75
C MET A 1 2.59 -0.38 -19.62
N ALA A 2 2.53 0.07 -18.37
CA ALA A 2 2.20 -0.80 -17.25
C ALA A 2 0.66 -0.84 -17.18
N VAL A 3 0.09 -2.02 -17.35
CA VAL A 3 -1.34 -2.26 -17.47
C VAL A 3 -2.07 -2.03 -16.14
N ASP A 4 -3.25 -1.45 -16.26
CA ASP A 4 -4.17 -1.03 -15.21
C ASP A 4 -4.65 -2.19 -14.33
N HIS A 5 -4.27 -2.18 -13.05
CA HIS A 5 -4.91 -3.01 -12.02
C HIS A 5 -5.22 -2.17 -10.77
N LEU A 6 -5.90 -1.04 -10.98
CA LEU A 6 -6.56 -0.27 -9.93
C LEU A 6 -7.97 -0.84 -9.77
N THR A 7 -8.28 -1.53 -8.67
CA THR A 7 -9.66 -1.86 -8.30
C THR A 7 -10.27 -0.67 -7.57
N GLY A 8 -10.84 0.25 -8.35
CA GLY A 8 -11.39 1.51 -7.86
C GLY A 8 -10.52 2.72 -8.19
N GLY A 9 -11.13 3.90 -8.27
CA GLY A 9 -10.44 5.13 -8.67
C GLY A 9 -9.36 5.55 -7.66
N GLY A 10 -8.20 5.96 -8.17
CA GLY A 10 -7.09 6.49 -7.37
C GLY A 10 -6.20 7.41 -8.19
N GLN A 11 -5.52 8.33 -7.52
CA GLN A 11 -4.55 9.24 -8.12
C GLN A 11 -3.21 9.11 -7.40
N MET A 12 -2.14 8.88 -8.18
CA MET A 12 -0.77 8.88 -7.70
C MET A 12 -0.10 10.19 -8.13
N GLN A 13 0.54 10.87 -7.19
CA GLN A 13 1.32 12.08 -7.45
C GLN A 13 2.74 11.88 -6.92
N SER A 14 3.74 12.04 -7.79
CA SER A 14 5.14 12.10 -7.38
C SER A 14 5.40 13.40 -6.63
N LEU A 15 6.09 13.32 -5.48
CA LEU A 15 6.48 14.50 -4.70
C LEU A 15 7.94 14.86 -4.96
N ILE A 16 8.88 14.16 -4.30
CA ILE A 16 10.34 14.38 -4.42
C ILE A 16 11.05 13.03 -4.34
N GLY A 17 11.91 12.72 -5.32
CA GLY A 17 12.75 11.52 -5.32
C GLY A 17 11.93 10.23 -5.19
N ALA A 18 12.18 9.45 -4.12
CA ALA A 18 11.52 8.18 -3.82
C ALA A 18 10.18 8.31 -3.08
N MET A 19 9.68 9.54 -2.89
CA MET A 19 8.40 9.81 -2.21
C MET A 19 7.26 9.96 -3.21
N LYS A 20 6.20 9.18 -3.02
CA LYS A 20 4.98 9.20 -3.83
C LYS A 20 3.78 9.42 -2.90
N GLN A 21 2.94 10.41 -3.20
CA GLN A 21 1.64 10.58 -2.55
C GLN A 21 0.61 9.75 -3.30
N PHE A 22 -0.20 9.02 -2.55
CA PHE A 22 -1.35 8.31 -3.06
C PHE A 22 -2.62 8.91 -2.45
N HIS A 23 -3.53 9.33 -3.32
CA HIS A 23 -4.91 9.65 -2.98
C HIS A 23 -5.76 8.52 -3.49
N VAL A 24 -6.39 7.77 -2.60
CA VAL A 24 -7.10 6.57 -2.99
C VAL A 24 -8.53 6.56 -2.48
N GLN A 25 -9.46 6.32 -3.40
CA GLN A 25 -10.88 6.21 -3.08
C GLN A 25 -11.25 4.78 -2.71
N LEU A 26 -10.68 3.79 -3.42
CA LEU A 26 -10.75 2.36 -3.16
C LEU A 26 -9.43 1.75 -3.70
N PHE A 27 -8.62 1.14 -2.84
CA PHE A 27 -7.40 0.43 -3.27
C PHE A 27 -7.26 -0.83 -2.46
N PHE A 28 -6.95 -1.95 -3.10
CA PHE A 28 -6.28 -3.06 -2.43
C PHE A 28 -5.20 -3.57 -3.37
N GLN A 29 -4.03 -2.95 -3.30
CA GLN A 29 -2.90 -3.40 -4.13
C GLN A 29 -2.04 -4.38 -3.37
N CYS A 30 -1.90 -5.58 -3.91
CA CYS A 30 -0.89 -6.51 -3.44
C CYS A 30 0.46 -6.16 -4.06
N VAL A 31 1.40 -5.70 -3.22
CA VAL A 31 2.77 -5.36 -3.60
C VAL A 31 3.73 -6.30 -2.89
N ASN A 32 4.63 -6.88 -3.66
CA ASN A 32 5.84 -7.52 -3.16
C ASN A 32 7.01 -6.58 -3.36
N LEU A 33 7.77 -6.34 -2.30
CA LEU A 33 9.06 -5.64 -2.38
C LEU A 33 10.15 -6.70 -2.46
N PHE A 34 10.80 -6.87 -3.62
CA PHE A 34 11.92 -7.79 -3.79
C PHE A 34 13.23 -7.05 -4.06
N HIS A 35 14.32 -7.72 -3.65
CA HIS A 35 15.74 -7.33 -3.70
C HIS A 35 16.20 -6.46 -2.53
N ASP A 36 17.35 -6.84 -1.96
CA ASP A 36 18.06 -6.27 -0.79
C ASP A 36 17.24 -6.14 0.53
N ARG A 37 17.85 -6.54 1.65
CA ARG A 37 17.30 -6.34 3.01
C ARG A 37 17.16 -4.86 3.40
N ARG A 38 17.59 -3.94 2.54
CA ARG A 38 17.48 -2.48 2.71
C ARG A 38 16.28 -1.85 1.98
N CYS A 39 15.62 -2.57 1.06
CA CYS A 39 14.51 -2.05 0.24
C CYS A 39 13.14 -2.16 0.95
N GLY A 40 12.98 -1.44 2.06
CA GLY A 40 11.68 -1.32 2.75
C GLY A 40 10.79 -0.23 2.16
N GLN A 41 9.55 -0.15 2.63
CA GLN A 41 8.64 0.96 2.34
C GLN A 41 8.04 1.48 3.63
N ILE A 42 7.87 2.79 3.73
CA ILE A 42 7.16 3.43 4.82
C ILE A 42 5.87 4.03 4.25
N LEU A 43 4.74 3.70 4.84
CA LEU A 43 3.47 4.38 4.60
C LEU A 43 3.25 5.38 5.72
N VAL A 44 2.96 6.63 5.39
CA VAL A 44 2.55 7.67 6.34
C VAL A 44 1.15 8.11 5.98
N CYS A 45 0.20 7.81 6.87
CA CYS A 45 -1.21 8.08 6.65
C CYS A 45 -1.48 9.57 6.87
N THR A 46 -1.97 10.26 5.85
CA THR A 46 -2.16 11.72 5.88
C THR A 46 -3.61 12.12 6.07
N ALA A 47 -4.57 11.32 5.59
CA ALA A 47 -6.00 11.61 5.74
C ALA A 47 -6.86 10.37 5.47
N GLY A 48 -8.11 10.41 5.96
CA GLY A 48 -9.07 9.33 5.76
C GLY A 48 -8.83 8.12 6.66
N GLU A 49 -9.43 6.97 6.31
CA GLU A 49 -9.25 5.71 7.03
C GLU A 49 -8.85 4.61 6.04
N GLY A 50 -7.77 3.92 6.37
CA GLY A 50 -7.20 2.88 5.52
C GLY A 50 -7.03 1.55 6.23
N VAL A 51 -6.72 0.53 5.44
CA VAL A 51 -6.36 -0.80 5.92
C VAL A 51 -5.00 -1.17 5.37
N TYR A 52 -4.13 -1.71 6.21
CA TYR A 52 -2.89 -2.36 5.81
C TYR A 52 -2.91 -3.80 6.30
N GLN A 53 -2.41 -4.73 5.48
CA GLN A 53 -2.33 -6.13 5.85
C GLN A 53 -1.14 -6.80 5.19
N GLU A 54 -0.35 -7.52 5.99
CA GLU A 54 0.63 -8.47 5.49
C GLU A 54 -0.06 -9.79 5.12
N TRP A 55 0.46 -10.47 4.10
CA TRP A 55 -0.13 -11.72 3.62
C TRP A 55 -0.21 -12.77 4.75
N GLY A 56 -1.43 -13.25 5.02
CA GLY A 56 -1.70 -14.25 6.05
C GLY A 56 -1.72 -13.72 7.50
N LYS A 57 -1.59 -12.41 7.71
CA LYS A 57 -1.78 -11.77 9.03
C LYS A 57 -3.14 -11.09 9.13
N GLU A 58 -3.51 -10.69 10.34
CA GLU A 58 -4.69 -9.87 10.57
C GLU A 58 -4.53 -8.46 9.96
N PRO A 59 -5.60 -7.87 9.43
CA PRO A 59 -5.62 -6.50 8.94
C PRO A 59 -5.38 -5.49 10.07
N GLN A 60 -4.80 -4.34 9.72
CA GLN A 60 -4.55 -3.21 10.61
C GLN A 60 -5.26 -1.98 10.05
N ILE A 61 -6.12 -1.36 10.87
CA ILE A 61 -6.75 -0.08 10.52
C ILE A 61 -5.73 1.04 10.72
N LEU A 62 -5.71 1.98 9.78
CA LEU A 62 -4.80 3.12 9.76
C LEU A 62 -5.58 4.42 9.79
N HIS A 63 -5.14 5.34 10.64
CA HIS A 63 -5.68 6.68 10.81
C HIS A 63 -4.64 7.75 10.44
N PRO A 64 -5.05 9.00 10.22
CA PRO A 64 -4.11 10.09 9.95
C PRO A 64 -3.10 10.25 11.08
N GLY A 65 -1.81 10.25 10.74
CA GLY A 65 -0.70 10.26 11.68
C GLY A 65 -0.05 8.89 11.90
N ASP A 66 -0.71 7.79 11.53
CA ASP A 66 -0.13 6.46 11.62
C ASP A 66 0.97 6.27 10.57
N ALA A 67 2.01 5.52 10.95
CA ALA A 67 3.09 5.12 10.07
C ALA A 67 3.31 3.61 10.11
N VAL A 68 3.40 2.99 8.94
CA VAL A 68 3.66 1.56 8.79
C VAL A 68 5.00 1.38 8.11
N TYR A 69 5.91 0.63 8.75
CA TYR A 69 7.13 0.18 8.11
C TYR A 69 6.96 -1.23 7.56
N ILE A 70 6.99 -1.34 6.24
CA ILE A 70 6.92 -2.57 5.48
C ILE A 70 8.33 -3.07 5.26
N LYS A 71 8.62 -4.25 5.80
CA LYS A 71 9.93 -4.87 5.66
C LYS A 71 10.15 -5.35 4.21
N PRO A 72 11.40 -5.37 3.73
CA PRO A 72 11.73 -5.98 2.45
C PRO A 72 11.28 -7.44 2.40
N GLY A 73 10.80 -7.89 1.24
CA GLY A 73 10.32 -9.25 1.01
C GLY A 73 8.92 -9.54 1.56
N VAL A 74 8.25 -8.56 2.18
CA VAL A 74 6.91 -8.75 2.73
C VAL A 74 5.86 -8.49 1.66
N LYS A 75 5.10 -9.53 1.34
CA LYS A 75 3.85 -9.44 0.59
C LYS A 75 2.80 -8.75 1.44
N HIS A 76 2.25 -7.65 0.95
CA HIS A 76 1.27 -6.88 1.69
C HIS A 76 0.31 -6.16 0.75
N TYR A 77 -0.77 -5.65 1.33
CA TYR A 77 -1.67 -4.72 0.68
C TYR A 77 -2.04 -3.58 1.61
N HIS A 78 -2.29 -2.43 1.01
CA HIS A 78 -2.81 -1.26 1.70
C HIS A 78 -3.87 -0.57 0.86
N GLY A 79 -4.80 0.09 1.54
CA GLY A 79 -6.07 0.44 0.93
C GLY A 79 -6.96 1.36 1.73
N ALA A 80 -8.07 1.78 1.14
CA ALA A 80 -9.14 2.49 1.85
C ALA A 80 -10.04 1.50 2.60
N ALA A 81 -10.61 1.92 3.74
CA ALA A 81 -11.64 1.14 4.42
C ALA A 81 -12.97 1.14 3.61
N ALA A 82 -13.90 0.23 3.95
CA ALA A 82 -15.15 0.02 3.19
C ALA A 82 -15.96 1.30 2.94
N ASP A 83 -16.06 2.14 3.96
CA ASP A 83 -16.91 3.35 3.96
C ASP A 83 -16.09 4.64 4.05
N SER A 84 -14.81 4.60 3.65
CA SER A 84 -13.91 5.75 3.76
C SER A 84 -13.03 5.92 2.53
N TRP A 85 -12.57 7.15 2.31
CA TRP A 85 -11.46 7.44 1.40
C TRP A 85 -10.16 7.41 2.20
N PHE A 86 -9.01 7.21 1.54
CA PHE A 86 -7.72 7.11 2.21
C PHE A 86 -6.63 7.83 1.44
N SER A 87 -5.76 8.55 2.14
CA SER A 87 -4.58 9.15 1.54
C SER A 87 -3.35 8.93 2.41
N HIS A 88 -2.26 8.53 1.75
CA HIS A 88 -1.00 8.29 2.41
C HIS A 88 0.18 8.67 1.51
N ILE A 89 1.31 8.98 2.15
CA ILE A 89 2.61 9.06 1.50
C ILE A 89 3.23 7.68 1.55
N ALA A 90 3.73 7.18 0.43
CA ALA A 90 4.66 6.06 0.40
C ALA A 90 6.08 6.59 0.20
N VAL A 91 6.98 6.17 1.08
CA VAL A 91 8.42 6.46 1.01
C VAL A 91 9.15 5.15 0.80
N GLU A 92 9.76 4.98 -0.37
CA GLU A 92 10.61 3.83 -0.63
C GLU A 92 11.98 4.06 0.06
N CYS A 93 12.42 3.10 0.87
CA CYS A 93 13.71 3.17 1.55
C CYS A 93 14.83 2.87 0.55
N PRO A 94 15.96 3.60 0.60
CA PRO A 94 17.06 3.40 -0.34
C PRO A 94 17.74 2.05 -0.10
N GLY A 95 17.90 1.28 -1.16
CA GLY A 95 18.66 0.03 -1.21
C GLY A 95 19.17 -0.24 -2.62
N GLU A 96 19.98 -1.28 -2.78
CA GLU A 96 20.50 -1.66 -4.09
C GLU A 96 19.50 -2.58 -4.81
N ASN A 97 19.23 -2.27 -6.10
CA ASN A 97 18.34 -3.04 -6.96
C ASN A 97 16.89 -3.18 -6.45
N CYS A 98 16.39 -2.25 -5.64
CA CYS A 98 15.00 -2.28 -5.15
C CYS A 98 14.00 -2.28 -6.32
N SER A 99 13.04 -3.20 -6.28
CA SER A 99 11.96 -3.26 -7.27
C SER A 99 10.63 -3.66 -6.61
N ASN A 100 9.55 -3.03 -7.04
CA ASN A 100 8.19 -3.41 -6.67
C ASN A 100 7.68 -4.43 -7.69
N GLU A 101 7.18 -5.57 -7.22
CA GLU A 101 6.51 -6.58 -8.02
C GLU A 101 5.02 -6.58 -7.69
N TRP A 102 4.19 -6.36 -8.71
CA TRP A 102 2.75 -6.50 -8.60
C TRP A 102 2.38 -7.97 -8.50
N CYS A 103 1.62 -8.34 -7.47
CA CYS A 103 1.15 -9.71 -7.29
C CYS A 103 -0.25 -9.91 -7.89
N GLU A 104 -0.91 -11.00 -7.51
CA GLU A 104 -2.31 -11.21 -7.81
C GLU A 104 -3.22 -10.13 -7.19
N PRO A 105 -4.35 -9.80 -7.85
CA PRO A 105 -5.36 -8.94 -7.27
C PRO A 105 -5.91 -9.51 -5.96
N VAL A 106 -6.19 -8.64 -4.99
CA VAL A 106 -6.92 -9.01 -3.77
C VAL A 106 -8.35 -9.35 -4.15
N THR A 107 -8.85 -10.50 -3.71
CA THR A 107 -10.24 -10.92 -3.99
C THR A 107 -11.24 -10.17 -3.11
N ASP A 108 -12.50 -10.06 -3.55
CA ASP A 108 -13.57 -9.45 -2.73
C ASP A 108 -13.70 -10.10 -1.36
N GLU A 109 -13.49 -11.41 -1.24
CA GLU A 109 -13.51 -12.12 0.04
C GLU A 109 -12.33 -11.77 0.96
N GLN A 110 -11.15 -11.52 0.40
CA GLN A 110 -10.00 -11.04 1.17
C GLN A 110 -10.24 -9.59 1.61
N TYR A 111 -10.72 -8.75 0.70
CA TYR A 111 -11.11 -7.38 0.99
C TYR A 111 -12.16 -7.29 2.10
N ASN A 112 -13.29 -8.00 1.95
CA ASN A 112 -14.39 -8.01 2.92
C ASN A 112 -13.99 -8.60 4.29
N ARG A 113 -12.91 -9.37 4.37
CA ARG A 113 -12.32 -9.79 5.66
C ARG A 113 -11.43 -8.71 6.26
N ALA A 114 -10.73 -7.95 5.41
CA ALA A 114 -9.81 -6.90 5.82
C ALA A 114 -10.53 -5.62 6.31
N VAL A 115 -11.68 -5.28 5.73
CA VAL A 115 -12.45 -4.05 6.04
C VAL A 115 -13.64 -4.26 7.00
N LYS A 116 -13.64 -5.35 7.75
CA LYS A 116 -14.72 -5.69 8.70
C LYS A 116 -14.64 -4.93 10.01
#